data_AF-A0A2J5HZJ2-F1
#
_entry.id   AF-A0A2J5HZJ2-F1
#
_cell.length_a   1.000
_cell.length_b   1.000
_cell.length_c   1.000
_cell.angle_alpha   90.00
_cell.angle_beta   90.00
_cell.angle_gamma   90.00
#
_symmetry.space_group_name_H-M   'P 1'
#
loop_
_entity.id
_entity.type
_entity.pdbx_description
1 polymer ?
#
loop_
_entity_poly.entity_id
_entity_poly.type
_entity_poly.pdbx_seq_one_letter_code
_entity_poly.pdbx_strand_id
1 'polypeptide(L)'
;MFLSLDYSGDGHWPPDQVVKVLKKYTKHEAYYKHEADNKPLVSTFEGAQASGDWAQIKSKIDCFFVPDWSSVDPKKTASKKHVDGLMNWSSWPNGTDVMSTALDKEYMDALGEKPFIMGVSPWFYTNMIRWHKNWVWQGDDLWYTRWQQVLDLKPEYVELISWNDYGESHYIGPIHPGSLDVFQYAQAPFNYAEGMPHDGWRAFLPYLIDQFKRGKRNDDEEAEIDAGLVAWYRVNPSSRCEDGRTTGNTRQQDQPTMAPEKVLKDRVFFSALLDAPAEVSVSIGGKESSLSQWQYKPKKGSRQGLYHGSVPMNDRMGDVVITLSRDGEELAQLKGHAISDDCEKNLTNWNPWVGHVPAKGSKKASDKSSSNESAAVRVSMTLTFAGAVVGLTACLVLA
;
A
#
# COMPACT_ATOMS: atom_id res chain seq x y z
N MET A 1 -12.21 7.41 10.11
CA MET A 1 -12.18 7.60 8.64
C MET A 1 -12.42 9.07 8.35
N PHE A 2 -11.71 9.67 7.41
CA PHE A 2 -11.98 11.02 6.91
C PHE A 2 -12.16 10.98 5.39
N LEU A 3 -12.59 12.09 4.80
CA LEU A 3 -12.72 12.22 3.34
C LEU A 3 -11.46 12.83 2.75
N SER A 4 -10.83 12.09 1.82
CA SER A 4 -9.91 12.63 0.82
C SER A 4 -10.66 12.75 -0.50
N LEU A 5 -10.83 13.97 -1.00
CA LEU A 5 -11.58 14.24 -2.24
C LEU A 5 -10.62 14.18 -3.44
N ASP A 6 -10.92 13.33 -4.43
CA ASP A 6 -10.12 13.25 -5.64
C ASP A 6 -10.42 14.43 -6.58
N TYR A 7 -9.45 15.33 -6.72
CA TYR A 7 -9.51 16.51 -7.60
C TYR A 7 -8.82 16.29 -8.96
N SER A 8 -8.23 15.11 -9.18
CA SER A 8 -7.50 14.74 -10.39
C SER A 8 -8.29 13.84 -11.34
N GLY A 9 -9.28 13.10 -10.84
CA GLY A 9 -10.05 12.12 -11.62
C GLY A 9 -10.87 12.75 -12.76
N ASP A 10 -12.07 13.27 -12.44
CA ASP A 10 -13.01 13.85 -13.42
C ASP A 10 -13.04 15.40 -13.39
N GLY A 11 -11.96 16.02 -12.89
CA GLY A 11 -11.80 17.47 -12.76
C GLY A 11 -12.05 18.00 -11.34
N HIS A 12 -11.94 19.32 -11.18
CA HIS A 12 -12.04 19.94 -9.85
C HIS A 12 -13.47 19.94 -9.31
N TRP A 13 -13.60 19.55 -8.04
CA TRP A 13 -14.87 19.63 -7.35
C TRP A 13 -15.32 21.09 -7.21
N PRO A 14 -16.55 21.43 -7.60
CA PRO A 14 -17.12 22.74 -7.32
C PRO A 14 -17.15 23.00 -5.80
N PRO A 15 -16.74 24.19 -5.31
CA PRO A 15 -16.64 24.46 -3.88
C PRO A 15 -17.92 24.22 -3.08
N ASP A 16 -19.09 24.55 -3.66
CA ASP A 16 -20.38 24.34 -3.01
C ASP A 16 -20.74 22.84 -2.90
N GLN A 17 -20.28 22.00 -3.83
CA GLN A 17 -20.43 20.55 -3.72
C GLN A 17 -19.55 19.98 -2.60
N VAL A 18 -18.30 20.45 -2.50
CA VAL A 18 -17.42 20.08 -1.37
C VAL A 18 -18.05 20.45 -0.05
N VAL A 19 -18.53 21.68 0.10
CA VAL A 19 -19.22 22.14 1.32
C VAL A 19 -20.44 21.25 1.60
N LYS A 20 -21.26 20.93 0.60
CA LYS A 20 -22.44 20.06 0.77
C LYS A 20 -22.05 18.67 1.28
N VAL A 21 -21.02 18.05 0.70
CA VAL A 21 -20.52 16.73 1.09
C VAL A 21 -19.95 16.77 2.50
N LEU A 22 -19.07 17.73 2.79
CA LEU A 22 -18.46 17.86 4.11
C LEU A 22 -19.51 18.12 5.20
N LYS A 23 -20.49 19.02 4.99
CA LYS A 23 -21.58 19.24 5.96
C LYS A 23 -22.36 17.98 6.31
N LYS A 24 -22.50 17.06 5.34
CA LYS A 24 -23.24 15.82 5.52
C LYS A 24 -22.46 14.82 6.39
N TYR A 25 -21.14 14.71 6.20
CA TYR A 25 -20.37 13.60 6.78
C TYR A 25 -19.49 13.98 7.98
N THR A 26 -18.99 15.21 8.07
CA THR A 26 -18.04 15.60 9.14
C THR A 26 -18.65 15.57 10.55
N LYS A 27 -19.97 15.52 10.65
CA LYS A 27 -20.71 15.42 11.92
C LYS A 27 -20.95 13.98 12.38
N HIS A 28 -20.66 13.00 11.54
CA HIS A 28 -20.88 11.60 11.88
C HIS A 28 -19.90 11.16 12.98
N GLU A 29 -20.33 10.32 13.92
CA GLU A 29 -19.50 9.89 15.06
C GLU A 29 -18.26 9.12 14.60
N ALA A 30 -18.37 8.34 13.52
CA ALA A 30 -17.26 7.61 12.91
C ALA A 30 -16.27 8.50 12.11
N TYR A 31 -16.57 9.80 11.93
CA TYR A 31 -15.69 10.71 11.20
C TYR A 31 -14.47 11.06 12.05
N TYR A 32 -13.27 10.89 11.49
CA TYR A 32 -12.03 11.16 12.20
C TYR A 32 -11.88 12.66 12.46
N LYS A 33 -11.62 13.00 13.72
CA LYS A 33 -11.35 14.36 14.15
C LYS A 33 -9.91 14.44 14.63
N HIS A 34 -9.22 15.47 14.19
CA HIS A 34 -7.90 15.82 14.66
C HIS A 34 -7.94 16.00 16.18
N GLU A 35 -7.03 15.33 16.90
CA GLU A 35 -7.15 15.19 18.36
C GLU A 35 -6.97 16.51 19.11
N ALA A 36 -6.06 17.38 18.65
CA ALA A 36 -5.69 18.58 19.40
C ALA A 36 -6.79 19.66 19.46
N ASP A 37 -7.63 19.74 18.42
CA ASP A 37 -8.66 20.77 18.28
C ASP A 37 -10.07 20.22 17.98
N ASN A 38 -10.21 18.89 17.92
CA ASN A 38 -11.45 18.17 17.65
C ASN A 38 -12.11 18.56 16.31
N LYS A 39 -11.33 19.05 15.35
CA LYS A 39 -11.83 19.41 14.01
C LYS A 39 -11.85 18.20 13.08
N PRO A 40 -12.86 18.07 12.20
CA PRO A 40 -12.85 17.02 11.18
C PRO A 40 -11.61 17.18 10.29
N LEU A 41 -10.81 16.12 10.16
CA LEU A 41 -9.72 16.11 9.18
C LEU A 41 -10.32 16.02 7.77
N VAL A 42 -9.80 16.79 6.82
CA VAL A 42 -10.18 16.72 5.42
C VAL A 42 -8.91 16.73 4.58
N SER A 43 -8.88 15.94 3.51
CA SER A 43 -7.79 15.90 2.54
C SER A 43 -8.33 16.01 1.11
N THR A 44 -7.41 16.13 0.17
CA THR A 44 -7.64 15.98 -1.27
C THR A 44 -6.56 15.08 -1.84
N PHE A 45 -6.87 14.38 -2.93
CA PHE A 45 -5.85 13.88 -3.85
C PHE A 45 -5.69 14.90 -4.97
N GLU A 46 -4.49 15.49 -5.07
CA GLU A 46 -4.19 16.62 -5.95
C GLU A 46 -5.18 17.81 -5.81
N GLY A 47 -5.21 18.73 -6.78
CA GLY A 47 -6.14 19.88 -6.78
C GLY A 47 -5.54 21.22 -6.36
N ALA A 48 -4.21 21.38 -6.41
CA ALA A 48 -3.52 22.61 -6.01
C ALA A 48 -3.98 23.87 -6.76
N GLN A 49 -4.44 23.73 -8.00
CA GLN A 49 -5.03 24.80 -8.81
C GLN A 49 -6.35 25.33 -8.23
N ALA A 50 -7.08 24.51 -7.46
CA ALA A 50 -8.28 24.90 -6.73
C ALA A 50 -7.97 25.32 -5.28
N SER A 51 -6.69 25.49 -4.90
CA SER A 51 -6.30 25.87 -3.53
C SER A 51 -6.95 27.19 -3.05
N GLY A 52 -7.27 28.11 -3.96
CA GLY A 52 -7.95 29.37 -3.64
C GLY A 52 -9.32 29.18 -3.00
N ASP A 53 -10.03 28.10 -3.32
CA ASP A 53 -11.38 27.83 -2.83
C ASP A 53 -11.40 27.42 -1.36
N TRP A 54 -10.30 26.85 -0.87
CA TRP A 54 -10.24 26.25 0.47
C TRP A 54 -10.35 27.28 1.60
N ALA A 55 -9.98 28.55 1.36
CA ALA A 55 -10.25 29.61 2.32
C ALA A 55 -11.76 29.82 2.54
N GLN A 56 -12.56 29.75 1.47
CA GLN A 56 -14.02 29.88 1.55
C GLN A 56 -14.68 28.58 2.05
N ILE A 57 -14.15 27.42 1.67
CA ILE A 57 -14.65 26.13 2.16
C ILE A 57 -14.48 26.06 3.68
N LYS A 58 -13.27 26.38 4.20
CA LYS A 58 -12.98 26.37 5.64
C LYS A 58 -13.77 27.39 6.45
N SER A 59 -14.19 28.50 5.85
CA SER A 59 -15.08 29.46 6.54
C SER A 59 -16.51 28.93 6.70
N LYS A 60 -16.93 27.97 5.86
CA LYS A 60 -18.24 27.30 5.92
C LYS A 60 -18.18 25.96 6.69
N ILE A 61 -17.00 25.35 6.78
CA ILE A 61 -16.70 24.07 7.43
C ILE A 61 -15.43 24.23 8.24
N ASP A 62 -15.54 24.37 9.55
CA ASP A 62 -14.36 24.41 10.41
C ASP A 62 -13.70 23.03 10.45
N CYS A 63 -12.68 22.83 9.60
CA CYS A 63 -11.97 21.56 9.43
C CYS A 63 -10.45 21.74 9.54
N PHE A 64 -9.77 20.63 9.84
CA PHE A 64 -8.32 20.49 9.80
C PHE A 64 -7.92 19.99 8.41
N PHE A 65 -7.34 20.84 7.58
CA PHE A 65 -7.14 20.57 6.15
C PHE A 65 -5.70 20.18 5.83
N VAL A 66 -5.52 18.96 5.35
CA VAL A 66 -4.22 18.31 5.09
C VAL A 66 -4.20 17.74 3.67
N PRO A 67 -4.06 18.58 2.62
CA PRO A 67 -4.13 18.12 1.24
C PRO A 67 -2.89 17.31 0.83
N ASP A 68 -3.09 16.37 -0.08
CA ASP A 68 -2.05 15.92 -1.01
C ASP A 68 -2.04 16.84 -2.23
N TRP A 69 -0.97 17.60 -2.39
CA TRP A 69 -0.69 18.41 -3.59
C TRP A 69 0.71 18.09 -4.10
N SER A 70 0.99 16.80 -4.27
CA SER A 70 2.31 16.27 -4.63
C SER A 70 2.87 16.83 -5.94
N SER A 71 2.02 17.30 -6.85
CA SER A 71 2.42 18.01 -8.07
C SER A 71 3.03 19.41 -7.85
N VAL A 72 2.99 19.95 -6.62
CA VAL A 72 3.50 21.29 -6.28
C VAL A 72 4.52 21.22 -5.14
N ASP A 73 5.58 22.02 -5.26
CA ASP A 73 6.62 22.19 -4.23
C ASP A 73 6.01 22.38 -2.82
N PRO A 74 6.35 21.51 -1.84
CA PRO A 74 5.78 21.54 -0.50
C PRO A 74 6.02 22.87 0.24
N LYS A 75 7.10 23.59 -0.04
CA LYS A 75 7.36 24.91 0.58
C LYS A 75 6.34 25.95 0.13
N LYS A 76 5.89 25.88 -1.13
CA LYS A 76 4.87 26.79 -1.66
C LYS A 76 3.49 26.48 -1.08
N THR A 77 3.17 25.21 -0.86
CA THR A 77 1.86 24.77 -0.36
C THR A 77 1.75 24.96 1.16
N ALA A 78 2.78 24.61 1.93
CA ALA A 78 2.80 24.72 3.40
C ALA A 78 2.62 26.16 3.91
N SER A 79 3.07 27.16 3.12
CA SER A 79 2.94 28.59 3.45
C SER A 79 1.51 29.13 3.37
N LYS A 80 0.57 28.38 2.78
CA LYS A 80 -0.83 28.82 2.64
C LYS A 80 -1.57 28.75 3.97
N LYS A 81 -2.26 29.84 4.32
CA LYS A 81 -2.97 29.97 5.62
C LYS A 81 -4.09 28.95 5.86
N HIS A 82 -4.70 28.42 4.78
CA HIS A 82 -5.77 27.44 4.89
C HIS A 82 -5.26 25.99 4.99
N VAL A 83 -3.95 25.76 4.86
CA VAL A 83 -3.30 24.44 4.94
C VAL A 83 -2.79 24.22 6.36
N ASP A 84 -3.28 23.18 7.02
CA ASP A 84 -2.91 22.83 8.41
C ASP A 84 -1.86 21.72 8.47
N GLY A 85 -1.66 20.97 7.38
CA GLY A 85 -0.61 19.98 7.20
C GLY A 85 -0.48 19.62 5.72
N LEU A 86 0.41 18.69 5.36
CA LEU A 86 0.44 18.14 3.99
C LEU A 86 0.56 16.62 4.00
N MET A 87 0.04 16.00 2.94
CA MET A 87 0.23 14.60 2.62
C MET A 87 1.17 14.47 1.41
N ASN A 88 2.04 13.46 1.41
CA ASN A 88 2.87 13.09 0.26
C ASN A 88 2.38 11.76 -0.32
N TRP A 89 1.88 11.79 -1.57
CA TRP A 89 1.40 10.60 -2.28
C TRP A 89 2.53 9.73 -2.84
N SER A 90 3.72 10.31 -3.06
CA SER A 90 4.86 9.64 -3.70
C SER A 90 5.43 8.51 -2.84
N SER A 91 4.80 7.33 -2.94
CA SER A 91 5.03 6.15 -2.10
C SER A 91 5.92 5.10 -2.74
N TRP A 92 6.30 5.30 -4.01
CA TRP A 92 7.11 4.38 -4.81
C TRP A 92 8.37 5.07 -5.32
N PRO A 93 9.49 4.33 -5.48
CA PRO A 93 10.73 4.87 -6.02
C PRO A 93 10.61 5.18 -7.52
N ASN A 94 11.47 6.10 -7.98
CA ASN A 94 11.58 6.41 -9.40
C ASN A 94 12.49 5.37 -10.10
N GLY A 95 11.92 4.56 -10.99
CA GLY A 95 12.68 3.61 -11.78
C GLY A 95 13.27 2.49 -10.94
N THR A 96 14.60 2.35 -10.97
CA THR A 96 15.35 1.29 -10.26
C THR A 96 16.05 1.79 -9.00
N ASP A 97 15.76 3.02 -8.58
CA ASP A 97 16.39 3.64 -7.42
C ASP A 97 15.88 3.00 -6.13
N VAL A 98 16.71 2.98 -5.10
CA VAL A 98 16.24 2.60 -3.76
C VAL A 98 15.27 3.67 -3.25
N MET A 99 14.15 3.24 -2.65
CA MET A 99 13.19 4.16 -2.06
C MET A 99 13.88 5.08 -1.04
N SER A 100 13.72 6.39 -1.23
CA SER A 100 14.39 7.43 -0.44
C SER A 100 13.43 8.13 0.50
N THR A 101 13.94 8.65 1.62
CA THR A 101 13.21 9.55 2.53
C THR A 101 13.41 11.03 2.20
N ALA A 102 14.10 11.37 1.13
CA ALA A 102 14.48 12.74 0.83
C ALA A 102 13.25 13.65 0.66
N LEU A 103 12.28 13.22 -0.15
CA LEU A 103 11.04 13.96 -0.36
C LEU A 103 10.21 14.06 0.92
N ASP A 104 10.13 12.99 1.71
CA ASP A 104 9.43 13.03 3.01
C ASP A 104 10.05 14.10 3.93
N LYS A 105 11.39 14.20 3.98
CA LYS A 105 12.11 15.23 4.74
C LYS A 105 11.86 16.63 4.19
N GLU A 106 11.78 16.79 2.87
CA GLU A 106 11.43 18.09 2.27
C GLU A 106 10.04 18.56 2.69
N TYR A 107 9.06 17.66 2.80
CA TYR A 107 7.74 17.96 3.34
C TYR A 107 7.80 18.34 4.82
N MET A 108 8.48 17.55 5.64
CA MET A 108 8.64 17.83 7.08
C MET A 108 9.32 19.19 7.31
N ASP A 109 10.39 19.49 6.58
CA ASP A 109 11.11 20.76 6.64
C ASP A 109 10.22 21.94 6.21
N ALA A 110 9.42 21.77 5.16
CA ALA A 110 8.49 22.79 4.68
C ALA A 110 7.35 23.08 5.68
N LEU A 111 6.93 22.07 6.43
CA LEU A 111 5.82 22.13 7.39
C LEU A 111 6.23 22.69 8.75
N GLY A 112 7.50 22.52 9.15
CA GLY A 112 7.96 22.87 10.50
C GLY A 112 7.21 22.05 11.55
N GLU A 113 6.39 22.73 12.36
CA GLU A 113 5.57 22.08 13.41
C GLU A 113 4.22 21.54 12.89
N LYS A 114 3.84 21.84 11.64
CA LYS A 114 2.59 21.33 11.07
C LYS A 114 2.71 19.81 10.80
N PRO A 115 1.63 19.03 10.97
CA PRO A 115 1.66 17.60 10.74
C PRO A 115 1.89 17.21 9.28
N PHE A 116 2.65 16.13 9.11
CA PHE A 116 2.91 15.46 7.85
C PHE A 116 2.21 14.10 7.81
N ILE A 117 1.52 13.79 6.71
CA ILE A 117 1.01 12.45 6.39
C ILE A 117 1.95 11.79 5.39
N MET A 118 2.65 10.74 5.83
CA MET A 118 3.55 9.95 5.02
C MET A 118 2.79 8.83 4.29
N GLY A 119 2.81 8.82 2.96
CA GLY A 119 2.26 7.74 2.15
C GLY A 119 3.10 6.46 2.20
N VAL A 120 2.43 5.31 2.34
CA VAL A 120 3.03 3.98 2.36
C VAL A 120 2.21 3.02 1.51
N SER A 121 2.83 2.43 0.51
CA SER A 121 2.21 1.48 -0.41
C SER A 121 3.11 0.26 -0.65
N PRO A 122 2.55 -0.95 -0.82
CA PRO A 122 3.36 -2.14 -1.08
C PRO A 122 3.77 -2.29 -2.55
N TRP A 123 2.92 -1.88 -3.49
CA TRP A 123 3.04 -2.23 -4.91
C TRP A 123 2.33 -1.21 -5.80
N PHE A 124 2.59 -1.21 -7.11
CA PHE A 124 1.77 -0.46 -8.09
C PHE A 124 1.85 -1.11 -9.46
N TYR A 125 0.70 -1.39 -10.04
CA TYR A 125 0.54 -1.79 -11.44
C TYR A 125 -0.85 -1.42 -11.94
N THR A 126 -0.91 -0.83 -13.13
CA THR A 126 -2.16 -0.52 -13.81
C THR A 126 -2.05 -0.83 -15.29
N ASN A 127 -3.13 -1.32 -15.89
CA ASN A 127 -3.33 -1.35 -17.34
C ASN A 127 -4.81 -1.09 -17.66
N MET A 128 -5.15 0.19 -17.82
CA MET A 128 -6.51 0.70 -17.88
C MET A 128 -6.64 1.66 -19.08
N ILE A 129 -7.13 1.12 -20.20
CA ILE A 129 -7.17 1.81 -21.50
C ILE A 129 -7.96 3.12 -21.43
N ARG A 130 -9.10 3.10 -20.75
CA ARG A 130 -9.99 4.28 -20.63
C ARG A 130 -9.30 5.49 -20.02
N TRP A 131 -8.36 5.26 -19.11
CA TRP A 131 -7.63 6.30 -18.39
C TRP A 131 -6.22 6.51 -18.95
N HIS A 132 -5.89 5.87 -20.08
CA HIS A 132 -4.57 5.89 -20.70
C HIS A 132 -3.46 5.46 -19.74
N LYS A 133 -3.75 4.56 -18.80
CA LYS A 133 -2.78 4.08 -17.81
C LYS A 133 -2.22 2.73 -18.20
N ASN A 134 -0.91 2.59 -18.29
CA ASN A 134 -0.24 1.31 -18.49
C ASN A 134 1.22 1.34 -18.01
N TRP A 135 1.44 1.18 -16.70
CA TRP A 135 2.79 1.17 -16.12
C TRP A 135 2.86 0.42 -14.80
N VAL A 136 4.09 0.17 -14.37
CA VAL A 136 4.44 -0.36 -13.05
C VAL A 136 5.46 0.58 -12.38
N TRP A 137 5.44 0.62 -11.05
CA TRP A 137 6.57 1.12 -10.26
C TRP A 137 7.23 -0.03 -9.50
N GLN A 138 8.49 0.15 -9.10
CA GLN A 138 9.19 -0.87 -8.31
C GLN A 138 8.50 -1.05 -6.95
N GLY A 139 8.05 -2.27 -6.66
CA GLY A 139 7.45 -2.68 -5.39
C GLY A 139 8.17 -3.83 -4.69
N ASP A 140 9.22 -4.38 -5.31
CA ASP A 140 9.93 -5.61 -4.92
C ASP A 140 10.20 -5.74 -3.41
N ASP A 141 10.98 -4.82 -2.83
CA ASP A 141 11.31 -4.77 -1.40
C ASP A 141 10.59 -3.61 -0.66
N LEU A 142 9.62 -2.97 -1.34
CA LEU A 142 9.11 -1.64 -0.97
C LEU A 142 8.36 -1.66 0.36
N TRP A 143 7.49 -2.66 0.57
CA TRP A 143 6.69 -2.76 1.79
C TRP A 143 7.58 -2.82 3.04
N TYR A 144 8.62 -3.67 3.02
CA TYR A 144 9.60 -3.70 4.11
C TYR A 144 10.31 -2.35 4.26
N THR A 145 10.81 -1.80 3.15
CA THR A 145 11.60 -0.56 3.13
C THR A 145 10.84 0.65 3.68
N ARG A 146 9.62 0.90 3.20
CA ARG A 146 8.80 2.04 3.66
C ARG A 146 8.46 1.93 5.14
N TRP A 147 8.15 0.74 5.64
CA TRP A 147 7.87 0.56 7.07
C TRP A 147 9.10 0.81 7.94
N GLN A 148 10.31 0.45 7.51
CA GLN A 148 11.52 0.86 8.22
C GLN A 148 11.69 2.38 8.23
N GLN A 149 11.38 3.05 7.12
CA GLN A 149 11.46 4.51 7.00
C GLN A 149 10.41 5.22 7.88
N VAL A 150 9.19 4.68 8.00
CA VAL A 150 8.16 5.18 8.93
C VAL A 150 8.68 5.18 10.37
N LEU A 151 9.30 4.08 10.80
CA LEU A 151 9.83 3.94 12.16
C LEU A 151 11.04 4.85 12.42
N ASP A 152 11.78 5.24 11.38
CA ASP A 152 12.91 6.16 11.47
C ASP A 152 12.46 7.63 11.48
N LEU A 153 11.61 8.03 10.54
CA LEU A 153 11.14 9.41 10.39
C LEU A 153 10.11 9.84 11.43
N LYS A 154 9.30 8.89 11.93
CA LYS A 154 8.21 9.13 12.89
C LYS A 154 7.28 10.28 12.47
N PRO A 155 6.64 10.23 11.28
CA PRO A 155 5.70 11.27 10.85
C PRO A 155 4.49 11.36 11.80
N GLU A 156 3.75 12.47 11.75
CA GLU A 156 2.52 12.59 12.56
C GLU A 156 1.45 11.60 12.09
N TYR A 157 1.35 11.34 10.79
CA TYR A 157 0.42 10.34 10.29
C TYR A 157 1.09 9.47 9.24
N VAL A 158 0.59 8.23 9.13
CA VAL A 158 0.93 7.31 8.05
C VAL A 158 -0.34 6.96 7.30
N GLU A 159 -0.36 7.13 5.98
CA GLU A 159 -1.48 6.72 5.13
C GLU A 159 -1.10 5.49 4.31
N LEU A 160 -1.83 4.38 4.54
CA LEU A 160 -1.69 3.15 3.77
C LEU A 160 -2.49 3.27 2.48
N ILE A 161 -1.76 3.21 1.37
CA ILE A 161 -2.24 3.36 0.00
C ILE A 161 -2.17 1.97 -0.65
N SER A 162 -3.28 1.28 -0.85
CA SER A 162 -4.64 1.61 -0.41
C SER A 162 -5.34 0.38 0.16
N TRP A 163 -6.56 0.54 0.65
CA TRP A 163 -7.37 -0.58 1.10
C TRP A 163 -7.90 -1.41 -0.08
N ASN A 164 -8.38 -0.79 -1.16
CA ASN A 164 -9.20 -1.47 -2.18
C ASN A 164 -9.03 -0.94 -3.60
N ASP A 165 -7.93 -0.26 -3.93
CA ASP A 165 -7.67 0.13 -5.32
C ASP A 165 -7.13 -1.05 -6.13
N TYR A 166 -8.06 -1.89 -6.61
CA TYR A 166 -7.73 -3.07 -7.41
C TYR A 166 -7.20 -2.68 -8.79
N GLY A 167 -7.65 -1.56 -9.35
CA GLY A 167 -7.22 -1.08 -10.67
C GLY A 167 -5.74 -0.66 -10.68
N GLU A 168 -5.21 -0.17 -9.56
CA GLU A 168 -3.80 0.24 -9.45
C GLU A 168 -2.92 -0.75 -8.65
N SER A 169 -3.47 -1.92 -8.32
CA SER A 169 -2.75 -3.05 -7.72
C SER A 169 -2.04 -2.76 -6.39
N HIS A 170 -2.42 -1.69 -5.69
CA HIS A 170 -1.82 -1.31 -4.41
C HIS A 170 -2.74 -1.57 -3.21
N TYR A 171 -3.84 -2.29 -3.42
CA TYR A 171 -4.77 -2.70 -2.36
C TYR A 171 -4.09 -3.64 -1.35
N ILE A 172 -4.50 -3.55 -0.08
CA ILE A 172 -4.13 -4.50 1.00
C ILE A 172 -5.36 -5.12 1.68
N GLY A 173 -6.55 -4.69 1.28
CA GLY A 173 -7.82 -5.26 1.73
C GLY A 173 -8.16 -6.55 1.00
N PRO A 174 -9.17 -7.30 1.49
CA PRO A 174 -9.66 -8.47 0.79
C PRO A 174 -10.23 -8.08 -0.58
N ILE A 175 -10.11 -8.97 -1.57
CA ILE A 175 -10.76 -8.79 -2.86
C ILE A 175 -12.25 -9.04 -2.69
N HIS A 176 -13.06 -8.07 -3.11
CA HIS A 176 -14.50 -8.20 -3.20
C HIS A 176 -14.90 -8.41 -4.66
N PRO A 177 -15.45 -9.58 -5.05
CA PRO A 177 -15.76 -9.86 -6.46
C PRO A 177 -16.64 -8.80 -7.12
N GLY A 178 -17.62 -8.25 -6.39
CA GLY A 178 -18.50 -7.17 -6.89
C GLY A 178 -17.83 -5.79 -7.03
N SER A 179 -16.53 -5.67 -6.74
CA SER A 179 -15.74 -4.45 -6.91
C SER A 179 -14.71 -4.57 -8.04
N LEU A 180 -14.66 -5.71 -8.73
CA LEU A 180 -13.79 -5.94 -9.89
C LEU A 180 -14.40 -5.42 -11.21
N ASP A 181 -15.61 -4.83 -11.18
CA ASP A 181 -16.22 -4.17 -12.33
C ASP A 181 -15.36 -3.00 -12.87
N VAL A 182 -14.43 -2.49 -12.06
CA VAL A 182 -13.44 -1.48 -12.48
C VAL A 182 -12.66 -1.93 -13.71
N PHE A 183 -12.30 -3.21 -13.83
CA PHE A 183 -11.55 -3.74 -14.98
C PHE A 183 -12.36 -3.65 -16.27
N GLN A 184 -13.66 -3.94 -16.21
CA GLN A 184 -14.55 -3.77 -17.35
C GLN A 184 -14.76 -2.28 -17.66
N TYR A 185 -15.07 -1.47 -16.66
CA TYR A 185 -15.34 -0.04 -16.82
C TYR A 185 -14.15 0.74 -17.38
N ALA A 186 -12.95 0.40 -16.91
CA ALA A 186 -11.69 1.01 -17.30
C ALA A 186 -11.10 0.40 -18.60
N GLN A 187 -11.78 -0.61 -19.16
CA GLN A 187 -11.35 -1.34 -20.36
C GLN A 187 -9.95 -1.93 -20.19
N ALA A 188 -9.69 -2.55 -19.04
CA ALA A 188 -8.46 -3.31 -18.83
C ALA A 188 -8.42 -4.51 -19.79
N PRO A 189 -7.23 -4.93 -20.25
CA PRO A 189 -7.13 -6.07 -21.15
C PRO A 189 -7.58 -7.37 -20.47
N PHE A 190 -7.42 -7.51 -19.16
CA PHE A 190 -7.92 -8.61 -18.34
C PHE A 190 -8.02 -8.18 -16.86
N ASN A 191 -8.57 -9.04 -16.00
CA ASN A 191 -8.72 -8.78 -14.57
C ASN A 191 -7.45 -9.21 -13.82
N TYR A 192 -6.43 -8.35 -13.77
CA TYR A 192 -5.17 -8.68 -13.13
C TYR A 192 -5.23 -8.79 -11.59
N ALA A 193 -6.35 -8.46 -10.95
CA ALA A 193 -6.56 -8.69 -9.51
C ALA A 193 -7.21 -10.04 -9.19
N GLU A 194 -7.79 -10.74 -10.19
CA GLU A 194 -8.41 -12.03 -9.95
C GLU A 194 -7.38 -13.08 -9.53
N GLY A 195 -7.64 -13.75 -8.40
CA GLY A 195 -6.71 -14.74 -7.84
C GLY A 195 -5.42 -14.15 -7.24
N MET A 196 -5.32 -12.82 -7.10
CA MET A 196 -4.14 -12.11 -6.56
C MET A 196 -4.43 -11.49 -5.18
N PRO A 197 -4.53 -12.27 -4.09
CA PRO A 197 -4.75 -11.73 -2.76
C PRO A 197 -3.57 -10.88 -2.32
N HIS A 198 -3.85 -9.73 -1.68
CA HIS A 198 -2.84 -8.82 -1.11
C HIS A 198 -2.95 -8.65 0.42
N ASP A 199 -3.91 -9.33 1.04
CA ASP A 199 -4.18 -9.19 2.46
C ASP A 199 -3.05 -9.74 3.36
N GLY A 200 -2.17 -10.58 2.83
CA GLY A 200 -0.95 -11.01 3.51
C GLY A 200 -0.04 -9.85 3.92
N TRP A 201 -0.02 -8.72 3.19
CA TRP A 201 0.73 -7.53 3.61
C TRP A 201 0.21 -6.90 4.91
N ARG A 202 -1.02 -7.24 5.35
CA ARG A 202 -1.57 -6.80 6.63
C ARG A 202 -1.08 -7.63 7.82
N ALA A 203 -0.50 -8.81 7.60
CA ALA A 203 -0.24 -9.77 8.68
C ALA A 203 0.62 -9.18 9.81
N PHE A 204 1.65 -8.40 9.48
CA PHE A 204 2.55 -7.78 10.46
C PHE A 204 2.28 -6.30 10.75
N LEU A 205 1.20 -5.73 10.18
CA LEU A 205 0.81 -4.36 10.49
C LEU A 205 0.55 -4.13 11.98
N PRO A 206 -0.09 -5.04 12.74
CA PRO A 206 -0.26 -4.84 14.17
C PRO A 206 1.05 -4.55 14.90
N TYR A 207 2.10 -5.34 14.62
CA TYR A 207 3.44 -5.11 15.19
C TYR A 207 4.05 -3.78 14.74
N LEU A 208 3.99 -3.47 13.44
CA LEU A 208 4.59 -2.25 12.89
C LEU A 208 3.90 -0.97 13.39
N ILE A 209 2.56 -1.00 13.49
CA ILE A 209 1.74 0.10 14.02
C ILE A 209 2.05 0.32 15.51
N ASP A 210 2.17 -0.77 16.26
CA ASP A 210 2.48 -0.73 17.68
C ASP A 210 3.89 -0.15 17.94
N GLN A 211 4.88 -0.56 17.14
CA GLN A 211 6.22 0.03 17.15
C GLN A 211 6.22 1.52 16.77
N PHE A 212 5.44 1.92 15.77
CA PHE A 212 5.29 3.34 15.39
C PHE A 212 4.71 4.16 16.54
N LYS A 213 3.62 3.70 17.16
CA LYS A 213 2.94 4.38 18.27
C LYS A 213 3.80 4.46 19.54
N ARG A 214 4.53 3.39 19.89
CA ARG A 214 5.49 3.42 21.01
C ARG A 214 6.68 4.33 20.72
N GLY A 215 7.19 4.28 19.50
CA GLY A 215 8.29 5.14 19.05
C GLY A 215 7.96 6.64 19.15
N LYS A 216 6.69 7.02 19.00
CA LYS A 216 6.20 8.38 19.27
C LYS A 216 6.14 8.74 20.76
N ARG A 217 5.92 7.75 21.63
CA ARG A 217 5.82 7.93 23.09
C ARG A 217 7.15 7.78 23.82
N ASN A 218 8.23 7.45 23.11
CA ASN A 218 9.53 7.04 23.68
C ASN A 218 9.37 5.88 24.68
N ASP A 219 8.51 4.92 24.32
CA ASP A 219 8.31 3.69 25.07
C ASP A 219 9.21 2.59 24.49
N ASP A 220 10.10 2.08 25.33
CA ASP A 220 11.13 1.09 24.97
C ASP A 220 10.71 -0.35 25.33
N GLU A 221 9.45 -0.60 25.70
CA GLU A 221 8.94 -1.96 25.94
C GLU A 221 9.01 -2.85 24.68
N GLU A 222 9.34 -4.12 24.89
CA GLU A 222 9.35 -5.12 23.83
C GLU A 222 7.91 -5.38 23.34
N ALA A 223 7.66 -5.19 22.04
CA ALA A 223 6.36 -5.49 21.46
C ALA A 223 6.10 -6.99 21.41
N GLU A 224 4.82 -7.35 21.54
CA GLU A 224 4.42 -8.74 21.36
C GLU A 224 4.71 -9.21 19.93
N ILE A 225 5.31 -10.40 19.82
CA ILE A 225 5.61 -11.05 18.56
C ILE A 225 4.55 -12.13 18.27
N ASP A 226 3.74 -11.88 17.24
CA ASP A 226 2.89 -12.90 16.62
C ASP A 226 3.64 -13.47 15.41
N ALA A 227 4.51 -14.45 15.69
CA ALA A 227 5.48 -14.92 14.70
C ALA A 227 4.81 -15.51 13.45
N GLY A 228 5.41 -15.31 12.28
CA GLY A 228 4.87 -15.80 11.02
C GLY A 228 5.71 -15.42 9.81
N LEU A 229 5.17 -15.72 8.64
CA LEU A 229 5.79 -15.49 7.33
C LEU A 229 4.78 -14.84 6.38
N VAL A 230 5.21 -13.84 5.64
CA VAL A 230 4.51 -13.23 4.51
C VAL A 230 5.41 -13.34 3.29
N ALA A 231 4.84 -13.66 2.12
CA ALA A 231 5.59 -13.72 0.87
C ALA A 231 4.79 -13.13 -0.28
N TRP A 232 5.51 -12.57 -1.26
CA TRP A 232 4.92 -12.04 -2.49
C TRP A 232 5.84 -12.23 -3.69
N TYR A 233 5.22 -12.40 -4.86
CA TYR A 233 5.90 -12.55 -6.15
C TYR A 233 4.90 -12.47 -7.29
N ARG A 234 5.37 -12.16 -8.49
CA ARG A 234 4.57 -12.30 -9.70
C ARG A 234 4.44 -13.78 -10.07
N VAL A 235 3.22 -14.21 -10.41
CA VAL A 235 2.97 -15.58 -10.84
C VAL A 235 3.47 -15.85 -12.26
N ASN A 236 3.59 -14.79 -13.07
CA ASN A 236 4.20 -14.84 -14.39
C ASN A 236 5.57 -14.13 -14.38
N PRO A 237 6.68 -14.83 -14.64
CA PRO A 237 7.98 -14.20 -14.80
C PRO A 237 8.00 -13.28 -16.02
N SER A 238 8.78 -12.20 -15.93
CA SER A 238 8.81 -11.09 -16.89
C SER A 238 9.08 -11.48 -18.34
N SER A 239 9.79 -12.58 -18.58
CA SER A 239 10.23 -13.03 -19.91
C SER A 239 9.32 -14.09 -20.55
N ARG A 240 8.25 -14.51 -19.87
CA ARG A 240 7.43 -15.66 -20.33
C ARG A 240 6.31 -15.28 -21.27
N CYS A 241 5.79 -14.07 -21.15
CA CYS A 241 4.63 -13.59 -21.90
C CYS A 241 4.89 -12.18 -22.42
N GLU A 242 3.98 -11.64 -23.22
CA GLU A 242 4.10 -10.25 -23.67
C GLU A 242 3.94 -9.29 -22.49
N ASP A 243 4.67 -8.17 -22.51
CA ASP A 243 4.58 -7.13 -21.49
C ASP A 243 3.28 -6.30 -21.59
N GLY A 244 2.48 -6.47 -22.65
CA GLY A 244 1.28 -5.69 -22.91
C GLY A 244 1.54 -4.21 -23.16
N ARG A 245 2.75 -3.85 -23.59
CA ARG A 245 3.28 -2.48 -23.68
C ARG A 245 3.34 -1.75 -22.34
N THR A 246 3.31 -2.50 -21.24
CA THR A 246 3.48 -1.95 -19.90
C THR A 246 4.88 -1.36 -19.79
N THR A 247 5.01 -0.12 -19.31
CA THR A 247 6.31 0.47 -19.04
C THR A 247 6.66 0.40 -17.55
N GLY A 248 7.94 0.23 -17.23
CA GLY A 248 8.44 0.68 -15.94
C GLY A 248 8.47 2.20 -15.94
N ASN A 249 7.86 2.82 -14.91
CA ASN A 249 7.55 4.26 -14.84
C ASN A 249 6.59 4.78 -15.93
N THR A 250 6.20 6.06 -15.82
CA THR A 250 5.31 6.71 -16.80
C THR A 250 5.71 8.16 -17.09
N ARG A 251 5.58 8.57 -18.36
CA ARG A 251 5.74 9.98 -18.75
C ARG A 251 4.65 10.88 -18.20
N GLN A 252 3.50 10.32 -17.78
CA GLN A 252 2.42 11.08 -17.16
C GLN A 252 2.81 11.66 -15.80
N GLN A 253 3.88 11.14 -15.20
CA GLN A 253 4.45 11.60 -13.93
C GLN A 253 5.83 12.21 -14.15
N ASP A 254 6.11 12.70 -15.37
CA ASP A 254 7.38 13.28 -15.79
C ASP A 254 8.61 12.37 -15.57
N GLN A 255 8.40 11.05 -15.59
CA GLN A 255 9.45 10.06 -15.42
C GLN A 255 9.93 9.47 -16.75
N PRO A 256 11.23 9.16 -16.88
CA PRO A 256 11.72 8.36 -18.00
C PRO A 256 11.14 6.95 -17.92
N THR A 257 10.63 6.46 -19.05
CA THR A 257 10.09 5.10 -19.19
C THR A 257 11.20 4.09 -19.46
N MET A 258 11.04 2.88 -18.96
CA MET A 258 11.92 1.75 -19.22
C MET A 258 11.12 0.45 -19.36
N ALA A 259 11.81 -0.64 -19.68
CA ALA A 259 11.19 -1.96 -19.74
C ALA A 259 10.82 -2.43 -18.31
N PRO A 260 9.64 -3.04 -18.10
CA PRO A 260 9.10 -3.35 -16.78
C PRO A 260 9.99 -4.31 -15.96
N GLU A 261 10.70 -5.24 -16.61
CA GLU A 261 11.66 -6.15 -15.97
C GLU A 261 12.90 -5.44 -15.39
N LYS A 262 13.15 -4.18 -15.78
CA LYS A 262 14.20 -3.37 -15.14
C LYS A 262 13.79 -2.95 -13.74
N VAL A 263 12.53 -2.59 -13.53
CA VAL A 263 12.00 -2.10 -12.24
C VAL A 263 11.50 -3.23 -11.35
N LEU A 264 11.07 -4.36 -11.92
CA LEU A 264 10.55 -5.50 -11.20
C LEU A 264 11.37 -6.77 -11.46
N LYS A 265 11.96 -7.36 -10.43
CA LYS A 265 12.82 -8.55 -10.53
C LYS A 265 12.03 -9.83 -10.38
N ASP A 266 12.40 -10.88 -11.13
CA ASP A 266 11.80 -12.21 -11.01
C ASP A 266 12.35 -12.95 -9.78
N ARG A 267 11.76 -12.66 -8.62
CA ARG A 267 12.16 -13.17 -7.31
C ARG A 267 10.93 -13.50 -6.45
N VAL A 268 11.12 -14.42 -5.50
CA VAL A 268 10.19 -14.67 -4.41
C VAL A 268 10.66 -13.86 -3.21
N PHE A 269 9.90 -12.85 -2.83
CA PHE A 269 10.17 -11.95 -1.71
C PHE A 269 9.40 -12.41 -0.48
N PHE A 270 9.97 -12.18 0.70
CA PHE A 270 9.31 -12.56 1.95
C PHE A 270 9.80 -11.76 3.14
N SER A 271 8.92 -11.57 4.10
CA SER A 271 9.25 -11.06 5.43
C SER A 271 8.80 -12.06 6.49
N ALA A 272 9.55 -12.16 7.57
CA ALA A 272 9.18 -12.96 8.73
C ALA A 272 9.27 -12.11 9.99
N LEU A 273 8.19 -12.10 10.76
CA LEU A 273 8.20 -11.52 12.11
C LEU A 273 8.59 -12.65 13.07
N LEU A 274 9.69 -12.47 13.81
CA LEU A 274 10.28 -13.52 14.62
C LEU A 274 10.65 -13.03 16.01
N ASP A 275 10.54 -13.91 17.00
CA ASP A 275 10.98 -13.72 18.39
C ASP A 275 12.48 -14.03 18.57
N ALA A 276 13.02 -14.85 17.69
CA ALA A 276 14.44 -15.18 17.57
C ALA A 276 14.78 -15.50 16.10
N PRO A 277 16.07 -15.44 15.70
CA PRO A 277 16.46 -15.81 14.34
C PRO A 277 15.97 -17.21 13.95
N ALA A 278 15.57 -17.34 12.69
CA ALA A 278 15.18 -18.61 12.06
C ALA A 278 15.75 -18.65 10.64
N GLU A 279 15.77 -19.83 10.04
CA GLU A 279 16.20 -20.09 8.68
C GLU A 279 15.00 -20.11 7.73
N VAL A 280 15.22 -19.71 6.48
CA VAL A 280 14.20 -19.83 5.42
C VAL A 280 14.76 -20.64 4.25
N SER A 281 13.96 -21.60 3.80
CA SER A 281 14.12 -22.25 2.51
C SER A 281 12.95 -21.98 1.59
N VAL A 282 13.23 -21.89 0.29
CA VAL A 282 12.24 -21.65 -0.76
C VAL A 282 12.40 -22.71 -1.84
N SER A 283 11.35 -23.47 -2.10
CA SER A 283 11.26 -24.42 -3.20
C SER A 283 10.39 -23.84 -4.31
N ILE A 284 10.87 -23.90 -5.56
CA ILE A 284 10.10 -23.54 -6.76
C ILE A 284 10.14 -24.73 -7.70
N GLY A 285 8.98 -25.32 -8.00
CA GLY A 285 8.89 -26.52 -8.84
C GLY A 285 9.67 -27.71 -8.27
N GLY A 286 9.75 -27.83 -6.95
CA GLY A 286 10.52 -28.87 -6.25
C GLY A 286 12.03 -28.61 -6.14
N LYS A 287 12.54 -27.48 -6.69
CA LYS A 287 13.96 -27.11 -6.58
C LYS A 287 14.19 -26.11 -5.45
N GLU A 288 14.88 -26.56 -4.41
CA GLU A 288 15.10 -25.79 -3.19
C GLU A 288 16.22 -24.73 -3.30
N SER A 289 16.07 -23.65 -2.56
CA SER A 289 17.06 -22.62 -2.30
C SER A 289 17.00 -22.22 -0.84
N SER A 290 18.08 -22.44 -0.11
CA SER A 290 18.21 -21.99 1.26
C SER A 290 18.91 -20.63 1.30
N LEU A 291 18.41 -19.71 2.12
CA LEU A 291 19.15 -18.48 2.41
C LEU A 291 20.26 -18.78 3.40
N SER A 292 21.51 -18.52 3.01
CA SER A 292 22.63 -18.57 3.96
C SER A 292 22.52 -17.48 5.03
N GLN A 293 21.95 -16.32 4.68
CA GLN A 293 21.67 -15.21 5.58
C GLN A 293 20.48 -14.38 5.09
N TRP A 294 19.71 -13.82 6.03
CA TRP A 294 18.73 -12.78 5.76
C TRP A 294 19.37 -11.54 5.14
N GLN A 295 18.74 -10.96 4.10
CA GLN A 295 19.18 -9.72 3.46
C GLN A 295 19.02 -8.52 4.41
N TYR A 296 17.91 -8.50 5.14
CA TYR A 296 17.65 -7.49 6.17
C TYR A 296 17.23 -8.15 7.48
N LYS A 297 17.74 -7.60 8.57
CA LYS A 297 17.53 -8.07 9.94
C LYS A 297 17.07 -6.89 10.80
N PRO A 298 16.42 -7.15 11.96
CA PRO A 298 16.12 -6.12 12.95
C PRO A 298 17.37 -5.32 13.36
N LYS A 299 17.14 -4.16 14.01
CA LYS A 299 18.22 -3.27 14.50
C LYS A 299 19.33 -4.07 15.19
N LYS A 300 20.59 -3.67 14.95
CA LYS A 300 21.78 -4.35 15.46
C LYS A 300 21.65 -4.62 16.97
N GLY A 301 21.79 -5.88 17.37
CA GLY A 301 21.64 -6.32 18.76
C GLY A 301 20.25 -6.88 19.08
N SER A 302 19.21 -6.53 18.33
CA SER A 302 17.90 -7.18 18.44
C SER A 302 17.92 -8.55 17.77
N ARG A 303 17.38 -9.53 18.49
CA ARG A 303 17.12 -10.89 17.99
C ARG A 303 15.66 -11.09 17.57
N GLN A 304 14.80 -10.12 17.88
CA GLN A 304 13.37 -10.14 17.57
C GLN A 304 13.00 -9.00 16.63
N GLY A 305 11.94 -9.20 15.86
CA GLY A 305 11.37 -8.23 14.94
C GLY A 305 11.29 -8.73 13.52
N LEU A 306 11.25 -7.80 12.58
CA LEU A 306 11.01 -8.07 11.17
C LEU A 306 12.31 -8.41 10.43
N TYR A 307 12.35 -9.60 9.84
CA TYR A 307 13.38 -10.05 8.92
C TYR A 307 12.83 -9.99 7.49
N HIS A 308 13.70 -9.75 6.51
CA HIS A 308 13.30 -9.68 5.11
C HIS A 308 14.39 -10.24 4.18
N GLY A 309 13.94 -10.89 3.12
CA GLY A 309 14.80 -11.48 2.13
C GLY A 309 14.05 -11.87 0.86
N SER A 310 14.80 -12.36 -0.12
CA SER A 310 14.27 -12.85 -1.37
C SER A 310 15.18 -13.89 -1.99
N VAL A 311 14.62 -14.77 -2.82
CA VAL A 311 15.38 -15.69 -3.68
C VAL A 311 15.05 -15.44 -5.15
N PRO A 312 16.02 -15.52 -6.08
CA PRO A 312 15.73 -15.39 -7.50
C PRO A 312 14.93 -16.60 -8.00
N MET A 313 14.00 -16.37 -8.92
CA MET A 313 13.28 -17.46 -9.59
C MET A 313 14.25 -18.29 -10.45
N ASN A 314 15.22 -17.66 -11.11
CA ASN A 314 16.21 -18.33 -11.98
C ASN A 314 15.55 -19.29 -12.97
N ASP A 315 14.52 -18.81 -13.69
CA ASP A 315 13.73 -19.59 -14.66
C ASP A 315 12.99 -20.81 -14.10
N ARG A 316 12.96 -20.99 -12.77
CA ARG A 316 12.14 -22.03 -12.14
C ARG A 316 10.67 -21.64 -12.19
N MET A 317 9.85 -22.64 -12.48
CA MET A 317 8.39 -22.56 -12.56
C MET A 317 7.80 -23.73 -11.76
N GLY A 318 6.51 -23.66 -11.45
CA GLY A 318 5.77 -24.63 -10.64
C GLY A 318 5.47 -24.14 -9.23
N ASP A 319 5.05 -25.06 -8.37
CA ASP A 319 4.63 -24.77 -6.99
C ASP A 319 5.72 -24.05 -6.21
N VAL A 320 5.31 -23.03 -5.46
CA VAL A 320 6.19 -22.29 -4.54
C VAL A 320 5.89 -22.72 -3.12
N VAL A 321 6.91 -23.19 -2.40
CA VAL A 321 6.83 -23.54 -0.98
C VAL A 321 7.91 -22.80 -0.23
N ILE A 322 7.53 -22.08 0.81
CA ILE A 322 8.48 -21.33 1.65
C ILE A 322 8.36 -21.86 3.06
N THR A 323 9.48 -22.33 3.59
CA THR A 323 9.55 -22.99 4.90
C THR A 323 10.41 -22.14 5.82
N LEU A 324 9.87 -21.85 7.00
CA LEU A 324 10.58 -21.21 8.11
C LEU A 324 10.93 -22.29 9.13
N SER A 325 12.20 -22.41 9.51
CA SER A 325 12.68 -23.43 10.45
C SER A 325 13.65 -22.89 11.47
N ARG A 326 13.70 -23.50 12.65
CA ARG A 326 14.67 -23.20 13.71
C ARG A 326 15.10 -24.51 14.36
N ASP A 327 16.41 -24.70 14.50
CA ASP A 327 17.00 -25.91 15.10
C ASP A 327 16.53 -27.23 14.46
N GLY A 328 16.27 -27.21 13.14
CA GLY A 328 15.76 -28.35 12.37
C GLY A 328 14.24 -28.58 12.47
N GLU A 329 13.51 -27.80 13.26
CA GLU A 329 12.06 -27.87 13.36
C GLU A 329 11.36 -26.83 12.48
N GLU A 330 10.29 -27.24 11.81
CA GLU A 330 9.46 -26.35 11.00
C GLU A 330 8.56 -25.47 11.89
N LEU A 331 8.80 -24.16 11.84
CA LEU A 331 7.98 -23.14 12.49
C LEU A 331 6.74 -22.79 11.66
N ALA A 332 6.89 -22.63 10.35
CA ALA A 332 5.80 -22.30 9.44
C ALA A 332 6.09 -22.77 8.02
N GLN A 333 5.06 -23.08 7.25
CA GLN A 333 5.18 -23.43 5.83
C GLN A 333 4.08 -22.73 5.03
N LEU A 334 4.47 -21.90 4.08
CA LEU A 334 3.58 -21.23 3.13
C LEU A 334 3.61 -21.98 1.81
N LYS A 335 2.44 -22.49 1.37
CA LYS A 335 2.24 -23.00 0.02
C LYS A 335 1.61 -21.88 -0.80
N GLY A 336 2.37 -21.37 -1.76
CA GLY A 336 1.96 -20.25 -2.59
C GLY A 336 1.38 -20.66 -3.93
N HIS A 337 0.95 -19.66 -4.71
CA HIS A 337 0.53 -19.85 -6.09
C HIS A 337 1.70 -20.35 -6.96
N ALA A 338 1.43 -21.28 -7.88
CA ALA A 338 2.46 -21.74 -8.82
C ALA A 338 2.95 -20.60 -9.72
N ILE A 339 4.24 -20.60 -10.02
CA ILE A 339 4.83 -19.73 -11.05
C ILE A 339 4.65 -20.41 -12.40
N SER A 340 4.08 -19.73 -13.40
CA SER A 340 3.75 -20.33 -14.70
C SER A 340 3.96 -19.35 -15.85
N ASP A 341 4.08 -19.92 -17.06
CA ASP A 341 3.98 -19.24 -18.34
C ASP A 341 2.55 -19.20 -18.90
N ASP A 342 1.58 -19.77 -18.17
CA ASP A 342 0.16 -19.61 -18.45
C ASP A 342 -0.29 -18.19 -18.10
N CYS A 343 -0.40 -17.35 -19.11
CA CYS A 343 -0.76 -15.94 -19.02
C CYS A 343 -2.11 -15.69 -19.64
N GLU A 344 -2.98 -14.99 -18.91
CA GLU A 344 -4.25 -14.56 -19.46
C GLU A 344 -4.02 -13.65 -20.68
N LYS A 345 -4.57 -14.05 -21.83
CA LYS A 345 -4.41 -13.34 -23.12
C LYS A 345 -2.96 -13.15 -23.56
N ASN A 346 -2.04 -14.03 -23.15
CA ASN A 346 -0.61 -13.92 -23.43
C ASN A 346 0.04 -12.66 -22.83
N LEU A 347 -0.56 -12.06 -21.79
CA LEU A 347 -0.06 -10.86 -21.13
C LEU A 347 0.49 -11.19 -19.74
N THR A 348 1.70 -10.70 -19.46
CA THR A 348 2.31 -10.81 -18.13
C THR A 348 1.45 -10.09 -17.09
N ASN A 349 1.02 -10.80 -16.05
CA ASN A 349 0.40 -10.16 -14.90
C ASN A 349 1.48 -9.56 -13.98
N TRP A 350 1.57 -8.23 -13.97
CA TRP A 350 2.51 -7.49 -13.12
C TRP A 350 1.98 -7.25 -11.70
N ASN A 351 0.74 -7.66 -11.40
CA ASN A 351 0.17 -7.71 -10.06
C ASN A 351 0.68 -8.97 -9.32
N PRO A 352 1.23 -8.86 -8.10
CA PRO A 352 1.79 -10.01 -7.41
C PRO A 352 0.70 -10.84 -6.72
N TRP A 353 1.01 -12.11 -6.50
CA TRP A 353 0.32 -12.89 -5.49
C TRP A 353 0.97 -12.62 -4.13
N VAL A 354 0.17 -12.49 -3.07
CA VAL A 354 0.65 -12.31 -1.69
C VAL A 354 0.00 -13.34 -0.78
N GLY A 355 0.82 -14.07 -0.03
CA GLY A 355 0.37 -15.03 0.96
C GLY A 355 1.00 -14.79 2.32
N HIS A 356 0.36 -15.34 3.35
CA HIS A 356 0.90 -15.34 4.69
C HIS A 356 0.53 -16.62 5.44
N VAL A 357 1.33 -16.97 6.44
CA VAL A 357 1.08 -18.08 7.35
C VAL A 357 1.61 -17.74 8.75
N PRO A 358 0.82 -17.93 9.81
CA PRO A 358 1.32 -17.80 11.18
C PRO A 358 2.27 -18.96 11.53
N ALA A 359 3.24 -18.72 12.41
CA ALA A 359 4.08 -19.77 12.95
C ALA A 359 3.32 -20.65 13.95
N LYS A 360 3.73 -21.92 14.09
CA LYS A 360 3.21 -22.85 15.11
C LYS A 360 3.39 -22.24 16.50
N GLY A 361 2.33 -22.26 17.30
CA GLY A 361 2.34 -21.68 18.66
C GLY A 361 2.16 -20.16 18.73
N SER A 362 2.00 -19.48 17.59
CA SER A 362 1.58 -18.08 17.57
C SER A 362 0.19 -17.91 18.18
N LYS A 363 -0.05 -16.80 18.89
CA LYS A 363 -1.28 -16.59 19.68
C LYS A 363 -2.55 -16.56 18.81
N LYS A 364 -2.41 -16.40 17.49
CA LYS A 364 -3.51 -16.46 16.50
C LYS A 364 -3.71 -17.81 15.81
N ALA A 365 -3.05 -18.88 16.23
CA ALA A 365 -3.27 -20.23 15.66
C ALA A 365 -4.70 -20.80 15.87
N SER A 366 -5.68 -20.01 16.34
CA SER A 366 -7.09 -20.41 16.39
C SER A 366 -7.76 -20.30 15.01
N ASP A 367 -8.18 -21.45 14.49
CA ASP A 367 -9.04 -21.65 13.34
C ASP A 367 -10.05 -20.52 13.08
N LYS A 368 -9.81 -19.75 12.01
CA LYS A 368 -10.87 -19.27 11.13
C LYS A 368 -10.38 -19.34 9.69
N SER A 369 -10.57 -20.51 9.08
CA SER A 369 -10.88 -20.51 7.66
C SER A 369 -12.08 -19.58 7.44
N SER A 370 -12.09 -18.91 6.29
CA SER A 370 -13.11 -17.99 5.83
C SER A 370 -14.53 -18.36 6.33
N SER A 371 -15.05 -17.61 7.29
CA SER A 371 -16.51 -17.52 7.50
C SER A 371 -16.95 -16.12 7.11
N ASN A 372 -17.88 -16.13 6.18
CA ASN A 372 -18.35 -15.03 5.36
C ASN A 372 -19.34 -14.11 6.11
N GLU A 373 -19.07 -13.80 7.38
CA GLU A 373 -19.97 -12.98 8.18
C GLU A 373 -19.20 -11.96 9.03
N SER A 374 -18.95 -10.80 8.43
CA SER A 374 -19.02 -9.56 9.22
C SER A 374 -20.36 -8.92 8.90
N ALA A 375 -21.20 -8.80 9.92
CA ALA A 375 -22.48 -8.10 9.88
C ALA A 375 -22.24 -6.61 9.61
N ALA A 376 -21.98 -6.26 8.35
CA ALA A 376 -22.20 -4.91 7.86
C ALA A 376 -23.72 -4.75 7.72
N VAL A 377 -24.32 -3.95 8.59
CA VAL A 377 -25.68 -3.43 8.36
C VAL A 377 -25.64 -2.74 7.00
N ARG A 378 -26.30 -3.36 6.00
CA ARG A 378 -26.51 -2.80 4.68
C ARG A 378 -27.34 -1.53 4.83
N VAL A 379 -26.70 -0.38 4.85
CA VAL A 379 -27.31 0.86 4.37
C VAL A 379 -26.95 0.96 2.89
N SER A 380 -27.85 0.48 2.04
CA SER A 380 -27.76 0.73 0.60
C SER A 380 -28.10 2.21 0.38
N MET A 381 -27.08 3.07 0.32
CA MET A 381 -27.21 4.41 -0.24
C MET A 381 -26.86 4.34 -1.72
N THR A 382 -27.86 4.08 -2.55
CA THR A 382 -27.77 4.35 -3.99
C THR A 382 -27.78 5.86 -4.17
N LEU A 383 -26.62 6.50 -4.23
CA LEU A 383 -26.51 7.85 -4.79
C LEU A 383 -26.42 7.71 -6.31
N THR A 384 -27.57 7.79 -6.97
CA THR A 384 -27.63 8.09 -8.41
C THR A 384 -27.19 9.53 -8.62
N PHE A 385 -25.90 9.75 -8.84
CA PHE A 385 -25.45 10.85 -9.68
C PHE A 385 -25.62 10.40 -11.12
N ALA A 386 -26.39 11.16 -11.90
CA ALA A 386 -26.50 10.92 -13.32
C ALA A 386 -25.09 10.89 -13.95
N GLY A 387 -24.64 9.71 -14.36
CA GLY A 387 -23.51 9.54 -15.27
C GLY A 387 -22.11 9.27 -14.70
N ALA A 388 -21.88 9.23 -13.39
CA ALA A 388 -20.54 8.97 -12.84
C ALA A 388 -20.54 7.81 -11.82
N VAL A 389 -19.87 6.71 -12.16
CA VAL A 389 -19.48 5.68 -11.19
C VAL A 389 -18.27 6.25 -10.43
N VAL A 390 -18.52 6.84 -9.27
CA VAL A 390 -17.44 7.27 -8.36
C VAL A 390 -16.92 6.01 -7.66
N GLY A 391 -15.81 5.47 -8.14
CA GLY A 391 -15.04 4.48 -7.39
C GLY A 391 -14.54 5.12 -6.09
N LEU A 392 -14.86 4.52 -4.95
CA LEU A 392 -14.35 4.96 -3.65
C LEU A 392 -13.08 4.17 -3.33
N THR A 393 -11.93 4.82 -3.44
CA THR A 393 -10.67 4.30 -2.90
C THR A 393 -10.59 4.70 -1.43
N ALA A 394 -10.43 3.71 -0.56
CA ALA A 394 -10.21 3.92 0.87
C ALA A 394 -8.72 3.81 1.19
N CYS A 395 -8.20 4.76 1.97
CA CYS A 395 -6.87 4.67 2.57
C CYS A 395 -7.02 4.51 4.09
N LEU A 396 -6.06 3.83 4.72
CA LEU A 396 -6.02 3.70 6.18
C LEU A 396 -5.00 4.69 6.75
N VAL A 397 -5.45 5.65 7.56
CA VAL A 397 -4.55 6.56 8.26
C VAL A 397 -4.32 6.14 9.70
N LEU A 398 -3.04 6.10 10.06
CA LEU A 398 -2.53 5.77 11.38
C LEU A 398 -2.04 7.07 12.03
N ALA A 399 -2.53 7.33 13.24
CA ALA A 399 -2.13 8.43 14.11
C ALA A 399 -1.34 7.90 15.30
#